data_AF-A0A8S3S7R7-F1
#
_entry.id   AF-A0A8S3S7R7-F1
#
_cell.length_a   1.000
_cell.length_b   1.000
_cell.length_c   1.000
_cell.angle_alpha   90.00
_cell.angle_beta   90.00
_cell.angle_gamma   90.00
#
_symmetry.space_group_name_H-M   'P 1'
#
loop_
_entity.id
_entity.type
_entity.pdbx_description
1 polymer ?
#
loop_
_entity_poly.entity_id
_entity_poly.type
_entity_poly.pdbx_seq_one_letter_code
_entity_poly.pdbx_strand_id
1 'polypeptide(L)'
;MSCHCFLIEPDNAVKPNGNRTGQFLAINEFLAEKKELTHQIEEMNHQIYRLKHENDQTITILTEQLKQKLTFMEDRLNEASKQNITTELLDLKEKYSLMAGNFSKEQKNYRDLQKRYNIQDSEVRRLTNITLELEKTVSALENKTMNLQTMENHVQSLQQKTSLLENNQNARNQDFLALYNMTIDSSKNVIQLKNDFSNDLLMLAENQNMTSIDVYSKMANMKDLMTENSRKVAMTAYSNGDVSSKIVKFPHIFTSTGISDITSFKTTGKFVCEFPGLYFISSYIRTNDVARAYYLIKNGGIISSSATTAWPGSTGLTTTSISAAVDCQKNDELYLLFTTSITIDSSWSCFTVLKIK
;
A
#
# COMPACT_ATOMS: atom_id res chain seq x y z
N MET A 1 105.72 -50.30 -36.92
CA MET A 1 106.82 -50.50 -35.96
C MET A 1 106.86 -51.98 -35.62
N SER A 2 107.86 -52.80 -35.89
CA SER A 2 109.18 -52.65 -36.52
C SER A 2 109.61 -54.07 -36.94
N CYS A 3 110.06 -54.24 -38.17
CA CYS A 3 110.76 -55.45 -38.64
C CYS A 3 112.08 -55.61 -37.87
N HIS A 4 112.43 -56.82 -37.43
CA HIS A 4 113.81 -57.22 -37.16
C HIS A 4 114.07 -58.59 -37.79
N CYS A 5 114.72 -58.54 -38.96
CA CYS A 5 115.53 -59.63 -39.50
C CYS A 5 116.89 -59.63 -38.80
N PHE A 6 117.42 -60.81 -38.47
CA PHE A 6 118.85 -60.99 -38.27
C PHE A 6 119.31 -62.20 -39.10
N LEU A 7 120.20 -61.90 -40.05
CA LEU A 7 121.04 -62.78 -40.86
C LEU A 7 122.49 -62.45 -40.45
N ILE A 8 123.28 -63.42 -39.97
CA ILE A 8 124.76 -63.43 -39.93
C ILE A 8 125.14 -64.92 -39.93
N GLU A 9 125.48 -65.53 -41.06
CA GLU A 9 126.79 -65.67 -41.74
C GLU A 9 127.71 -66.81 -41.21
N PRO A 10 128.51 -67.44 -42.10
CA PRO A 10 129.21 -68.70 -41.88
C PRO A 10 130.72 -68.54 -41.60
N ASP A 11 131.41 -69.69 -41.57
CA ASP A 11 132.88 -69.91 -41.62
C ASP A 11 133.65 -69.96 -40.29
N ASN A 12 134.11 -71.16 -39.93
CA ASN A 12 135.54 -71.47 -40.07
C ASN A 12 135.83 -72.98 -39.89
N ALA A 13 136.65 -73.48 -40.82
CA ALA A 13 137.18 -74.84 -40.86
C ALA A 13 138.44 -74.96 -40.00
N VAL A 14 138.56 -76.05 -39.22
CA VAL A 14 139.87 -76.66 -38.89
C VAL A 14 139.72 -78.19 -38.97
N LYS A 15 140.79 -78.77 -39.52
CA LYS A 15 141.02 -80.10 -40.10
C LYS A 15 141.33 -81.20 -39.04
N PRO A 16 141.58 -82.46 -39.45
CA PRO A 16 140.97 -83.66 -38.89
C PRO A 16 141.91 -84.48 -37.99
N ASN A 17 141.33 -85.43 -37.23
CA ASN A 17 141.79 -86.82 -37.18
C ASN A 17 140.85 -87.67 -36.31
N GLY A 18 140.46 -88.85 -36.80
CA GLY A 18 140.02 -89.97 -35.97
C GLY A 18 138.55 -90.38 -36.04
N ASN A 19 138.32 -91.60 -36.55
CA ASN A 19 137.19 -92.50 -36.26
C ASN A 19 135.77 -92.10 -36.72
N ARG A 20 135.49 -92.38 -38.00
CA ARG A 20 134.22 -92.17 -38.72
C ARG A 20 133.13 -93.24 -38.53
N THR A 21 133.10 -93.98 -37.42
CA THR A 21 132.13 -95.08 -37.24
C THR A 21 131.12 -94.88 -36.10
N GLY A 22 131.32 -93.90 -35.21
CA GLY A 22 130.40 -93.59 -34.10
C GLY A 22 129.33 -92.51 -34.38
N GLN A 23 129.53 -91.67 -35.40
CA GLN A 23 128.63 -90.54 -35.70
C GLN A 23 127.33 -90.92 -36.44
N PHE A 24 127.26 -92.13 -37.01
CA PHE A 24 126.04 -92.63 -37.67
C PHE A 24 125.02 -93.24 -36.70
N LEU A 25 125.43 -93.68 -35.50
CA LEU A 25 124.48 -94.17 -34.47
C LEU A 25 123.74 -93.02 -33.77
N ALA A 26 124.45 -91.95 -33.40
CA ALA A 26 123.88 -90.81 -32.67
C ALA A 26 122.80 -90.04 -33.49
N ILE A 27 122.93 -90.01 -34.82
CA ILE A 27 121.93 -89.37 -35.70
C ILE A 27 120.65 -90.23 -35.78
N ASN A 28 120.78 -91.56 -35.76
CA ASN A 28 119.61 -92.45 -35.80
C ASN A 28 118.85 -92.45 -34.47
N GLU A 29 119.54 -92.36 -33.32
CA GLU A 29 118.89 -92.18 -32.02
C GLU A 29 118.16 -90.83 -31.93
N PHE A 30 118.78 -89.74 -32.38
CA PHE A 30 118.12 -88.43 -32.42
C PHE A 30 116.90 -88.40 -33.34
N LEU A 31 116.94 -89.09 -34.48
CA LEU A 31 115.79 -89.19 -35.40
C LEU A 31 114.66 -90.07 -34.82
N ALA A 32 114.98 -91.11 -34.06
CA ALA A 32 113.99 -91.92 -33.34
C ALA A 32 113.34 -91.12 -32.21
N GLU A 33 114.13 -90.40 -31.41
CA GLU A 33 113.65 -89.55 -30.31
C GLU A 33 112.80 -88.38 -30.82
N LYS A 34 113.18 -87.76 -31.95
CA LYS A 34 112.36 -86.74 -32.62
C LYS A 34 111.03 -87.31 -33.10
N LYS A 35 111.00 -88.54 -33.61
CA LYS A 35 109.77 -89.20 -34.08
C LYS A 35 108.84 -89.53 -32.91
N GLU A 36 109.39 -90.02 -31.81
CA GLU A 36 108.69 -90.24 -30.54
C GLU A 36 108.07 -88.94 -30.01
N LEU A 37 108.85 -87.85 -29.95
CA LEU A 37 108.36 -86.53 -29.52
C LEU A 37 107.28 -85.98 -30.44
N THR A 38 107.41 -86.17 -31.76
CA THR A 38 106.40 -85.72 -32.73
C THR A 38 105.08 -86.47 -32.51
N HIS A 39 105.15 -87.77 -32.24
CA HIS A 39 103.96 -88.57 -31.93
C HIS A 39 103.28 -88.15 -30.62
N GLN A 40 104.05 -87.89 -29.56
CA GLN A 40 103.52 -87.40 -28.28
C GLN A 40 102.87 -86.00 -28.43
N ILE A 41 103.44 -85.12 -29.25
CA ILE A 41 102.85 -83.80 -29.56
C ILE A 41 101.53 -83.96 -30.33
N GLU A 42 101.45 -84.86 -31.30
CA GLU A 42 100.21 -85.14 -32.04
C GLU A 42 99.13 -85.73 -31.12
N GLU A 43 99.50 -86.63 -30.20
CA GLU A 43 98.58 -87.21 -29.23
C GLU A 43 98.06 -86.17 -28.22
N MET A 44 98.96 -85.32 -27.69
CA MET A 44 98.56 -84.19 -26.84
C MET A 44 97.65 -83.21 -27.58
N ASN A 45 97.93 -82.88 -28.84
CA ASN A 45 97.07 -82.01 -29.64
C ASN A 45 95.68 -82.63 -29.86
N HIS A 46 95.61 -83.95 -30.08
CA HIS A 46 94.34 -84.67 -30.17
C HIS A 46 93.57 -84.65 -28.85
N GLN A 47 94.24 -84.81 -27.71
CA GLN A 47 93.61 -84.70 -26.39
C GLN A 47 93.10 -83.28 -26.11
N ILE A 48 93.89 -82.25 -26.44
CA ILE A 48 93.48 -80.83 -26.33
C ILE A 48 92.24 -80.58 -27.20
N TYR A 49 92.22 -81.08 -28.43
CA TYR A 49 91.07 -80.91 -29.33
C TYR A 49 89.81 -81.60 -28.77
N ARG A 50 89.96 -82.81 -28.24
CA ARG A 50 88.85 -83.55 -27.62
C ARG A 50 88.31 -82.82 -26.40
N LEU A 51 89.18 -82.40 -25.48
CA LEU A 51 88.81 -81.64 -24.29
C LEU A 51 88.14 -80.31 -24.64
N LYS A 52 88.64 -79.62 -25.67
CA LYS A 52 88.03 -78.38 -26.18
C LYS A 52 86.62 -78.65 -26.72
N HIS A 53 86.46 -79.72 -27.49
CA HIS A 53 85.15 -80.10 -28.03
C HIS A 53 84.15 -80.50 -26.94
N GLU A 54 84.57 -81.30 -25.95
CA GLU A 54 83.74 -81.69 -24.80
C GLU A 54 83.35 -80.47 -23.94
N ASN A 55 84.26 -79.52 -23.77
CA ASN A 55 83.98 -78.27 -23.07
C ASN A 55 82.98 -77.40 -23.86
N ASP A 56 83.15 -77.27 -25.18
CA ASP A 56 82.23 -76.52 -26.04
C ASP A 56 80.82 -77.15 -26.05
N GLN A 57 80.73 -78.48 -26.05
CA GLN A 57 79.45 -79.19 -25.92
C GLN A 57 78.79 -78.95 -24.55
N THR A 58 79.58 -79.00 -23.47
CA THR A 58 79.08 -78.75 -22.11
C THR A 58 78.57 -77.31 -21.96
N ILE A 59 79.31 -76.33 -22.48
CA ILE A 59 78.91 -74.91 -22.51
C ILE A 59 77.60 -74.74 -23.29
N THR A 60 77.47 -75.43 -24.43
CA THR A 60 76.25 -75.37 -25.26
C THR A 60 75.03 -75.91 -24.49
N ILE A 61 75.16 -77.07 -23.84
CA ILE A 61 74.07 -77.68 -23.06
C ILE A 61 73.66 -76.79 -21.89
N LEU A 62 74.64 -76.27 -21.13
CA LEU A 62 74.35 -75.39 -19.99
C LEU A 62 73.70 -74.08 -20.43
N THR A 63 74.13 -73.53 -21.56
CA THR A 63 73.53 -72.31 -22.13
C THR A 63 72.06 -72.55 -22.49
N GLU A 64 71.74 -73.69 -23.10
CA GLU A 64 70.36 -73.99 -23.50
C GLU A 64 69.45 -74.26 -22.28
N GLN A 65 69.96 -74.96 -21.26
CA GLN A 65 69.24 -75.16 -20.01
C GLN A 65 68.96 -73.85 -19.27
N LEU A 66 69.91 -72.90 -19.29
CA LEU A 66 69.72 -71.58 -18.70
C LEU A 66 68.66 -70.77 -19.46
N LYS A 67 68.66 -70.80 -20.80
CA LYS A 67 67.62 -70.15 -21.61
C LYS A 67 66.24 -70.70 -21.28
N GLN A 68 66.08 -72.02 -21.25
CA GLN A 68 64.79 -72.65 -20.93
C GLN A 68 64.30 -72.26 -19.52
N LYS A 69 65.19 -72.22 -18.52
CA LYS A 69 64.83 -71.75 -17.18
C LYS A 69 64.45 -70.27 -17.17
N LEU A 70 65.16 -69.44 -17.92
CA LEU A 70 64.86 -68.00 -18.03
C LEU A 70 63.46 -67.79 -18.63
N THR A 71 63.16 -68.44 -19.76
CA THR A 71 61.86 -68.38 -20.41
C THR A 71 60.74 -68.84 -19.47
N PHE A 72 60.94 -69.95 -18.75
CA PHE A 72 59.97 -70.42 -17.76
C PHE A 72 59.73 -69.42 -16.62
N MET A 73 60.78 -68.75 -16.14
CA MET A 73 60.66 -67.70 -15.12
C MET A 73 59.94 -66.45 -15.66
N GLU A 74 60.24 -66.03 -16.89
CA GLU A 74 59.58 -64.92 -17.57
C GLU A 74 58.08 -65.19 -17.77
N ASP A 75 57.72 -66.39 -18.22
CA ASP A 75 56.32 -66.81 -18.39
C ASP A 75 55.56 -66.80 -17.06
N ARG A 76 56.16 -67.33 -16.00
CA ARG A 76 55.55 -67.31 -14.66
C ARG A 76 55.41 -65.91 -14.09
N LEU A 77 56.37 -65.03 -14.33
CA LEU A 77 56.31 -63.62 -13.90
C LEU A 77 55.19 -62.88 -14.65
N ASN A 78 55.08 -63.09 -15.96
CA ASN A 78 54.02 -62.50 -16.79
C ASN A 78 52.62 -62.97 -16.37
N GLU A 79 52.46 -64.26 -16.07
CA GLU A 79 51.18 -64.82 -15.63
C GLU A 79 50.78 -64.30 -14.23
N ALA A 80 51.72 -64.27 -13.28
CA ALA A 80 51.48 -63.70 -11.96
C ALA A 80 51.11 -62.20 -12.04
N SER A 81 51.78 -61.44 -12.92
CA SER A 81 51.48 -60.02 -13.12
C SER A 81 50.10 -59.81 -13.77
N LYS A 82 49.70 -60.65 -14.73
CA LYS A 82 48.35 -60.61 -15.33
C LYS A 82 47.25 -60.93 -14.31
N GLN A 83 47.47 -61.93 -13.46
CA GLN A 83 46.50 -62.31 -12.42
C GLN A 83 46.33 -61.21 -11.37
N ASN A 84 47.43 -60.57 -10.95
CA ASN A 84 47.35 -59.45 -10.00
C ASN A 84 46.58 -58.25 -10.59
N ILE A 85 46.91 -57.84 -11.83
CA ILE A 85 46.23 -56.74 -12.53
C ILE A 85 44.73 -57.05 -12.74
N THR A 86 44.38 -58.29 -13.07
CA THR A 86 42.98 -58.71 -13.26
C THR A 86 42.20 -58.65 -11.96
N THR A 87 42.80 -59.05 -10.84
CA THR A 87 42.18 -59.01 -9.52
C THR A 87 41.95 -57.56 -9.07
N GLU A 88 42.95 -56.69 -9.24
CA GLU A 88 42.84 -55.26 -8.94
C GLU A 88 41.76 -54.58 -9.81
N LEU A 89 41.67 -54.92 -11.10
CA LEU A 89 40.63 -54.40 -12.01
C LEU A 89 39.22 -54.84 -11.60
N LEU A 90 39.04 -56.09 -11.15
CA LEU A 90 37.75 -56.58 -10.67
C LEU A 90 37.32 -55.87 -9.38
N ASP A 91 38.22 -55.74 -8.41
CA ASP A 91 37.98 -54.98 -7.17
C ASP A 91 37.68 -53.50 -7.47
N LEU A 92 38.40 -52.89 -8.40
CA LEU A 92 38.13 -51.52 -8.85
C LEU A 92 36.74 -51.40 -9.49
N LYS A 93 36.37 -52.35 -10.36
CA LYS A 93 35.05 -52.37 -11.02
C LYS A 93 33.91 -52.52 -10.01
N GLU A 94 34.08 -53.36 -9.00
CA GLU A 94 33.12 -53.53 -7.91
C GLU A 94 32.99 -52.24 -7.08
N LYS A 95 34.13 -51.62 -6.70
CA LYS A 95 34.15 -50.32 -6.02
C LYS A 95 33.47 -49.21 -6.82
N TYR A 96 33.72 -49.13 -8.13
CA TYR A 96 33.04 -48.17 -9.01
C TYR A 96 31.54 -48.43 -9.11
N SER A 97 31.10 -49.68 -9.18
CA SER A 97 29.69 -50.04 -9.19
C SER A 97 28.98 -49.63 -7.90
N LEU A 98 29.62 -49.82 -6.74
CA LEU A 98 29.11 -49.37 -5.44
C LEU A 98 29.04 -47.83 -5.34
N MET A 99 30.09 -47.13 -5.80
CA MET A 99 30.10 -45.67 -5.85
C MET A 99 29.00 -45.11 -6.76
N ALA A 100 28.76 -45.71 -7.93
CA ALA A 100 27.69 -45.31 -8.84
C ALA A 100 26.30 -45.52 -8.23
N GLY A 101 26.10 -46.63 -7.51
CA GLY A 101 24.86 -46.88 -6.76
C GLY A 101 24.62 -45.85 -5.64
N ASN A 102 25.66 -45.51 -4.88
CA ASN A 102 25.59 -44.50 -3.83
C ASN A 102 25.30 -43.10 -4.39
N PHE A 103 25.95 -42.72 -5.50
CA PHE A 103 25.71 -41.45 -6.18
C PHE A 103 24.26 -41.33 -6.68
N SER A 104 23.70 -42.40 -7.26
CA SER A 104 22.29 -42.44 -7.68
C SER A 104 21.33 -42.25 -6.50
N LYS A 105 21.62 -42.87 -5.35
CA LYS A 105 20.84 -42.72 -4.12
C LYS A 105 20.91 -41.29 -3.57
N GLU A 106 22.10 -40.69 -3.54
CA GLU A 106 22.29 -39.29 -3.13
C GLU A 106 21.58 -38.31 -4.07
N GLN A 107 21.63 -38.53 -5.38
CA GLN A 107 20.92 -37.70 -6.36
C GLN A 107 19.41 -37.76 -6.15
N LYS A 108 18.86 -38.95 -5.83
CA LYS A 108 17.44 -39.10 -5.46
C LYS A 108 17.13 -38.34 -4.17
N ASN A 109 17.95 -38.49 -3.13
CA ASN A 109 17.79 -37.77 -1.86
C ASN A 109 17.81 -36.25 -2.06
N TYR A 110 18.70 -35.74 -2.90
CA TYR A 110 18.77 -34.33 -3.25
C TYR A 110 17.50 -33.85 -3.94
N ARG A 111 16.97 -34.60 -4.93
CA ARG A 111 15.69 -34.27 -5.59
C ARG A 111 14.52 -34.26 -4.60
N ASP A 112 14.47 -35.22 -3.70
CA ASP A 112 13.41 -35.30 -2.68
C ASP A 112 13.54 -34.18 -1.64
N LEU A 113 14.77 -33.76 -1.30
CA LEU A 113 15.00 -32.59 -0.46
C LEU A 113 14.59 -31.29 -1.17
N GLN A 114 14.93 -31.13 -2.45
CA GLN A 114 14.56 -29.97 -3.25
C GLN A 114 13.03 -29.84 -3.39
N LYS A 115 12.32 -30.96 -3.58
CA LYS A 115 10.85 -30.98 -3.57
C LYS A 115 10.29 -30.49 -2.24
N ARG A 116 10.83 -30.99 -1.11
CA ARG A 116 10.40 -30.56 0.24
C ARG A 116 10.68 -29.07 0.47
N TYR A 117 11.84 -28.58 0.04
CA TYR A 117 12.18 -27.16 0.09
C TYR A 117 11.20 -26.29 -0.71
N ASN A 118 10.85 -26.69 -1.93
CA ASN A 118 9.90 -25.93 -2.76
C ASN A 118 8.50 -25.86 -2.13
N ILE A 119 8.04 -26.95 -1.50
CA ILE A 119 6.78 -26.96 -0.75
C ILE A 119 6.86 -25.98 0.42
N GLN A 120 7.94 -26.00 1.19
CA GLN A 120 8.14 -25.07 2.29
C GLN A 120 8.20 -23.60 1.82
N ASP A 121 8.91 -23.30 0.73
CA ASP A 121 8.95 -21.95 0.14
C ASP A 121 7.55 -21.47 -0.26
N SER A 122 6.75 -22.34 -0.90
CA SER A 122 5.37 -22.00 -1.27
C SER A 122 4.49 -21.70 -0.06
N GLU A 123 4.68 -22.42 1.06
CA GLU A 123 3.92 -22.22 2.28
C GLU A 123 4.34 -20.93 3.00
N VAL A 124 5.64 -20.61 3.00
CA VAL A 124 6.14 -19.32 3.52
C VAL A 124 5.56 -18.15 2.73
N ARG A 125 5.50 -18.23 1.40
CA ARG A 125 4.85 -17.20 0.56
C ARG A 125 3.35 -17.07 0.88
N ARG A 126 2.65 -18.21 1.04
CA ARG A 126 1.23 -18.22 1.41
C ARG A 126 1.00 -17.54 2.76
N LEU A 127 1.80 -17.87 3.78
CA LEU A 127 1.73 -17.26 5.10
C LEU A 127 2.06 -15.76 5.05
N THR A 128 3.06 -15.36 4.27
CA THR A 128 3.41 -13.94 4.07
C THR A 128 2.23 -13.14 3.49
N ASN A 129 1.54 -13.69 2.49
CA ASN A 129 0.35 -13.05 1.93
C ASN A 129 -0.80 -12.95 2.95
N ILE A 130 -1.01 -13.98 3.77
CA ILE A 130 -2.01 -13.95 4.84
C ILE A 130 -1.67 -12.86 5.87
N THR A 131 -0.40 -12.72 6.26
CA THR A 131 0.06 -11.67 7.16
C THR A 131 -0.24 -10.28 6.61
N LEU A 132 0.07 -10.04 5.33
CA LEU A 132 -0.22 -8.75 4.68
C LEU A 132 -1.72 -8.41 4.65
N GLU A 133 -2.59 -9.39 4.41
CA GLU A 133 -4.05 -9.17 4.44
C GLU A 133 -4.58 -8.92 5.86
N LEU A 134 -3.98 -9.57 6.87
CA LEU A 134 -4.29 -9.30 8.28
C LEU A 134 -3.87 -7.89 8.69
N GLU A 135 -2.69 -7.43 8.29
CA GLU A 135 -2.21 -6.06 8.55
C GLU A 135 -3.16 -5.02 7.95
N LYS A 136 -3.60 -5.19 6.70
CA LYS A 136 -4.61 -4.32 6.07
C LYS A 136 -5.91 -4.29 6.86
N THR A 137 -6.36 -5.45 7.35
CA THR A 137 -7.59 -5.58 8.12
C THR A 137 -7.47 -4.87 9.48
N VAL A 138 -6.32 -5.00 10.15
CA VAL A 138 -6.03 -4.30 11.42
C VAL A 138 -6.06 -2.79 11.23
N SER A 139 -5.37 -2.25 10.21
CA SER A 139 -5.40 -0.81 9.94
C SER A 139 -6.81 -0.30 9.60
N ALA A 140 -7.62 -1.10 8.91
CA ALA A 140 -9.03 -0.75 8.64
C ALA A 140 -9.87 -0.72 9.94
N LEU A 141 -9.60 -1.64 10.88
CA LEU A 141 -10.26 -1.65 12.19
C LEU A 141 -9.82 -0.47 13.06
N GLU A 142 -8.53 -0.12 13.09
CA GLU A 142 -8.01 1.05 13.80
C GLU A 142 -8.69 2.35 13.33
N ASN A 143 -8.83 2.53 12.02
CA ASN A 143 -9.56 3.66 11.44
C ASN A 143 -11.04 3.69 11.87
N LYS A 144 -11.72 2.52 11.90
CA LYS A 144 -13.10 2.45 12.39
C LYS A 144 -13.21 2.78 13.87
N THR A 145 -12.27 2.34 14.70
CA THR A 145 -12.22 2.67 16.13
C THR A 145 -12.04 4.16 16.35
N MET A 146 -11.17 4.82 15.58
CA MET A 146 -10.98 6.27 15.66
C MET A 146 -12.25 7.06 15.28
N ASN A 147 -12.97 6.59 14.27
CA ASN A 147 -14.26 7.17 13.88
C ASN A 147 -15.33 7.00 14.97
N LEU A 148 -15.37 5.82 15.62
CA LEU A 148 -16.27 5.58 16.75
C LEU A 148 -15.96 6.50 17.94
N GLN A 149 -14.68 6.71 18.26
CA GLN A 149 -14.28 7.66 19.31
C GLN A 149 -14.73 9.09 18.99
N THR A 150 -14.60 9.49 17.72
CA THR A 150 -15.05 10.81 17.25
C THR A 150 -16.56 10.97 17.39
N MET A 151 -17.33 9.92 17.05
CA MET A 151 -18.77 9.90 17.25
C MET A 151 -19.17 9.97 18.72
N GLU A 152 -18.47 9.26 19.60
CA GLU A 152 -18.72 9.30 21.05
C GLU A 152 -18.54 10.71 21.61
N ASN A 153 -17.45 11.39 21.21
CA ASN A 153 -17.22 12.79 21.58
C ASN A 153 -18.34 13.71 21.08
N HIS A 154 -18.86 13.47 19.87
CA HIS A 154 -19.98 14.22 19.34
C HIS A 154 -21.28 14.00 20.14
N VAL A 155 -21.56 12.75 20.53
CA VAL A 155 -22.71 12.41 21.38
C VAL A 155 -22.61 13.09 22.74
N GLN A 156 -21.44 13.09 23.38
CA GLN A 156 -21.23 13.80 24.65
C GLN A 156 -21.47 15.31 24.49
N SER A 157 -21.01 15.92 23.40
CA SER A 157 -21.28 17.34 23.11
C SER A 157 -22.77 17.62 22.92
N LEU A 158 -23.49 16.75 22.22
CA LEU A 158 -24.94 16.86 22.06
C LEU A 158 -25.67 16.72 23.40
N GLN A 159 -25.26 15.78 24.26
CA GLN A 159 -25.83 15.63 25.60
C GLN A 159 -25.67 16.90 26.44
N GLN A 160 -24.48 17.52 26.42
CA GLN A 160 -24.25 18.81 27.09
C GLN A 160 -25.16 19.92 26.55
N LYS A 161 -25.33 20.01 25.23
CA LYS A 161 -26.24 20.98 24.61
C LYS A 161 -27.71 20.74 25.01
N THR A 162 -28.13 19.48 25.09
CA THR A 162 -29.49 19.14 25.54
C THR A 162 -29.73 19.58 26.98
N SER A 163 -28.78 19.34 27.90
CA SER A 163 -28.89 19.81 29.30
C SER A 163 -28.95 21.34 29.39
N LEU A 164 -28.19 22.05 28.55
CA LEU A 164 -28.26 23.52 28.48
C LEU A 164 -29.63 24.01 27.98
N LEU A 165 -30.21 23.35 26.96
CA LEU A 165 -31.54 23.67 26.45
C LEU A 165 -32.62 23.43 27.50
N GLU A 166 -32.53 22.34 28.26
CA GLU A 166 -33.46 22.02 29.35
C GLU A 166 -33.39 23.08 30.47
N ASN A 167 -32.19 23.49 30.87
CA ASN A 167 -31.99 24.58 31.83
C ASN A 167 -32.59 25.90 31.34
N ASN A 168 -32.37 26.26 30.07
CA ASN A 168 -32.94 27.46 29.46
C ASN A 168 -34.47 27.39 29.36
N GLN A 169 -35.03 26.21 29.10
CA GLN A 169 -36.48 26.02 29.09
C GLN A 169 -37.08 26.22 30.48
N ASN A 170 -36.42 25.68 31.52
CA ASN A 170 -36.84 25.86 32.90
C ASN A 170 -36.78 27.33 33.33
N ALA A 171 -35.73 28.06 32.97
CA ALA A 171 -35.62 29.50 33.22
C ALA A 171 -36.75 30.28 32.53
N ARG A 172 -37.02 30.02 31.25
CA ARG A 172 -38.13 30.67 30.52
C ARG A 172 -39.49 30.35 31.14
N ASN A 173 -39.70 29.14 31.63
CA ASN A 173 -40.94 28.78 32.32
C ASN A 173 -41.10 29.55 33.64
N GLN A 174 -40.01 29.78 34.37
CA GLN A 174 -40.02 30.63 35.58
C GLN A 174 -40.33 32.09 35.23
N ASP A 175 -39.72 32.65 34.19
CA ASP A 175 -40.00 34.00 33.72
C ASP A 175 -41.48 34.16 33.30
N PHE A 176 -42.03 33.16 32.61
CA PHE A 176 -43.43 33.15 32.22
C PHE A 176 -44.36 33.13 33.44
N LEU A 177 -44.07 32.30 34.45
CA LEU A 177 -44.83 32.28 35.70
C LEU A 177 -44.77 33.62 36.43
N ALA A 178 -43.61 34.27 36.46
CA ALA A 178 -43.45 35.60 37.05
C ALA A 178 -44.30 36.66 36.30
N LEU A 179 -44.24 36.68 34.97
CA LEU A 179 -45.06 37.56 34.11
C LEU A 179 -46.56 37.32 34.31
N TYR A 180 -46.98 36.06 34.41
CA TYR A 180 -48.37 35.69 34.64
C TYR A 180 -48.87 36.22 35.99
N ASN A 181 -48.09 36.04 37.06
CA ASN A 181 -48.43 36.58 38.38
C ASN A 181 -48.49 38.11 38.38
N MET A 182 -47.53 38.79 37.75
CA MET A 182 -47.58 40.25 37.59
C MET A 182 -48.82 40.72 36.83
N THR A 183 -49.27 39.97 35.82
CA THR A 183 -50.48 40.29 35.05
C THR A 183 -51.74 40.15 35.90
N ILE A 184 -51.81 39.10 36.73
CA ILE A 184 -52.90 38.91 37.70
C ILE A 184 -52.94 40.09 38.67
N ASP A 185 -51.80 40.47 39.25
CA ASP A 185 -51.75 41.55 40.22
C ASP A 185 -52.06 42.91 39.59
N SER A 186 -51.58 43.17 38.37
CA SER A 186 -51.98 44.36 37.60
C SER A 186 -53.49 44.37 37.34
N SER A 187 -54.10 43.22 37.05
CA SER A 187 -55.55 43.12 36.83
C SER A 187 -56.33 43.43 38.10
N LYS A 188 -55.87 42.95 39.27
CA LYS A 188 -56.46 43.30 40.57
C LYS A 188 -56.38 44.81 40.81
N ASN A 189 -55.23 45.43 40.54
CA ASN A 189 -55.04 46.87 40.70
C ASN A 189 -55.98 47.66 39.78
N VAL A 190 -56.16 47.25 38.52
CA VAL A 190 -57.11 47.89 37.59
C VAL A 190 -58.55 47.75 38.07
N ILE A 191 -58.94 46.59 38.60
CA ILE A 191 -60.27 46.39 39.19
C ILE A 191 -60.47 47.32 40.39
N GLN A 192 -59.47 47.42 41.27
CA GLN A 192 -59.51 48.34 42.41
C GLN A 192 -59.66 49.79 41.95
N LEU A 193 -58.83 50.23 41.00
CA LEU A 193 -58.84 51.59 40.47
C LEU A 193 -60.16 51.93 39.77
N LYS A 194 -60.79 50.94 39.10
CA LYS A 194 -62.13 51.08 38.52
C LYS A 194 -63.19 51.28 39.60
N ASN A 195 -63.10 50.55 40.72
CA ASN A 195 -64.02 50.71 41.84
C ASN A 195 -63.83 52.09 42.49
N ASP A 196 -62.58 52.49 42.73
CA ASP A 196 -62.25 53.81 43.30
C ASP A 196 -62.78 54.94 42.41
N PHE A 197 -62.54 54.87 41.09
CA PHE A 197 -63.05 55.84 40.14
C PHE A 197 -64.58 55.87 40.05
N SER A 198 -65.25 54.71 40.19
CA SER A 198 -66.72 54.66 40.20
C SER A 198 -67.28 55.34 41.45
N ASN A 199 -66.63 55.17 42.60
CA ASN A 199 -66.98 55.86 43.84
C ASN A 199 -66.76 57.38 43.71
N ASP A 200 -65.64 57.81 43.11
CA ASP A 200 -65.35 59.22 42.85
C ASP A 200 -66.37 59.85 41.89
N LEU A 201 -66.77 59.13 40.83
CA LEU A 201 -67.83 59.58 39.91
C LEU A 201 -69.19 59.71 40.61
N LEU A 202 -69.52 58.78 41.51
CA LEU A 202 -70.72 58.88 42.35
C LEU A 202 -70.66 60.14 43.22
N MET A 203 -69.54 60.39 43.90
CA MET A 203 -69.33 61.61 44.68
C MET A 203 -69.38 62.90 43.85
N LEU A 204 -68.87 62.87 42.62
CA LEU A 204 -68.91 64.01 41.69
C LEU A 204 -70.31 64.24 41.13
N ALA A 205 -71.06 63.19 40.80
CA ALA A 205 -72.44 63.28 40.35
C ALA A 205 -73.37 63.79 41.47
N GLU A 206 -73.07 63.42 42.72
CA GLU A 206 -73.75 63.99 43.89
C GLU A 206 -73.39 65.48 44.12
N ASN A 207 -72.21 65.93 43.69
CA ASN A 207 -71.74 67.31 43.88
C ASN A 207 -71.94 68.25 42.67
N GLN A 208 -72.08 67.76 41.44
CA GLN A 208 -72.11 68.58 40.24
C GLN A 208 -73.10 68.05 39.18
N ASN A 209 -74.03 68.92 38.83
CA ASN A 209 -75.02 68.79 37.77
C ASN A 209 -74.35 68.89 36.37
N MET A 210 -73.44 67.96 36.00
CA MET A 210 -72.64 68.02 34.77
C MET A 210 -73.09 67.05 33.66
N THR A 211 -73.16 67.58 32.43
CA THR A 211 -73.67 66.93 31.21
C THR A 211 -72.63 66.11 30.43
N SER A 212 -73.09 64.98 29.87
CA SER A 212 -72.39 63.79 29.33
C SER A 212 -71.49 63.93 28.08
N ILE A 213 -71.18 65.13 27.60
CA ILE A 213 -70.67 65.30 26.22
C ILE A 213 -69.14 65.12 26.09
N ASP A 214 -68.35 65.39 27.13
CA ASP A 214 -66.88 65.43 27.01
C ASP A 214 -66.17 64.06 27.17
N VAL A 215 -66.86 63.08 27.76
CA VAL A 215 -66.31 61.72 28.03
C VAL A 215 -66.33 60.85 26.76
N TYR A 216 -67.33 61.03 25.90
CA TYR A 216 -67.51 60.21 24.69
C TYR A 216 -66.43 60.46 23.61
N SER A 217 -65.91 61.67 23.48
CA SER A 217 -64.90 61.99 22.45
C SER A 217 -63.54 61.34 22.73
N LYS A 218 -63.15 61.23 24.01
CA LYS A 218 -61.88 60.60 24.42
C LYS A 218 -61.90 59.07 24.30
N MET A 219 -63.06 58.43 24.53
CA MET A 219 -63.22 56.97 24.35
C MET A 219 -63.17 56.54 22.87
N ALA A 220 -63.67 57.37 21.95
CA ALA A 220 -63.61 57.09 20.51
C ALA A 220 -62.16 57.02 20.00
N ASN A 221 -61.34 58.01 20.36
CA ASN A 221 -59.91 58.05 19.96
C ASN A 221 -59.10 56.87 20.52
N MET A 222 -59.45 56.36 21.71
CA MET A 222 -58.74 55.23 22.31
C MET A 222 -59.14 53.89 21.68
N LYS A 223 -60.40 53.76 21.23
CA LYS A 223 -60.89 52.59 20.49
C LYS A 223 -60.21 52.48 19.12
N ASP A 224 -60.01 53.60 18.43
CA ASP A 224 -59.33 53.60 17.13
C ASP A 224 -57.85 53.21 17.27
N LEU A 225 -57.16 53.70 18.32
CA LEU A 225 -55.77 53.31 18.63
C LEU A 225 -55.62 51.81 18.95
N MET A 226 -56.58 51.22 19.67
CA MET A 226 -56.58 49.77 20.00
C MET A 226 -56.92 48.89 18.79
N THR A 227 -57.69 49.39 17.83
CA THR A 227 -58.06 48.65 16.62
C THR A 227 -56.92 48.65 15.59
N GLU A 228 -56.08 49.67 15.58
CA GLU A 228 -54.94 49.78 14.65
C GLU A 228 -53.78 48.82 15.01
N ASN A 229 -53.49 48.64 16.31
CA ASN A 229 -52.45 47.73 16.78
C ASN A 229 -52.82 46.23 16.68
N SER A 230 -54.11 45.88 16.57
CA SER A 230 -54.58 44.49 16.51
C SER A 230 -54.74 43.93 15.08
N ARG A 231 -54.35 44.69 14.04
CA ARG A 231 -54.48 44.25 12.65
C ARG A 231 -53.55 43.09 12.32
N LYS A 232 -54.14 42.01 11.81
CA LYS A 232 -53.42 40.82 11.30
C LYS A 232 -52.94 41.09 9.88
N VAL A 233 -51.63 40.98 9.64
CA VAL A 233 -51.02 41.10 8.30
C VAL A 233 -50.23 39.83 8.00
N ALA A 234 -50.52 39.19 6.88
CA ALA A 234 -49.80 38.00 6.41
C ALA A 234 -49.79 37.90 4.89
N MET A 235 -48.63 37.61 4.31
CA MET A 235 -48.45 37.35 2.89
C MET A 235 -47.65 36.09 2.67
N THR A 236 -48.03 35.29 1.68
CA THR A 236 -47.16 34.25 1.12
C THR A 236 -47.25 34.36 -0.39
N ALA A 237 -46.11 34.47 -1.04
CA ALA A 237 -45.98 34.60 -2.48
C ALA A 237 -44.98 33.58 -3.02
N TYR A 238 -45.17 33.18 -4.27
CA TYR A 238 -44.29 32.27 -4.99
C TYR A 238 -44.18 32.69 -6.45
N SER A 239 -43.19 32.16 -7.15
CA SER A 239 -42.98 32.41 -8.58
C SER A 239 -43.11 31.11 -9.35
N ASN A 240 -43.73 31.13 -10.54
CA ASN A 240 -43.71 30.04 -11.52
C ASN A 240 -43.17 30.65 -12.83
N GLY A 241 -42.02 30.18 -13.33
CA GLY A 241 -41.27 30.73 -14.46
C GLY A 241 -39.93 31.42 -14.11
N ASP A 242 -39.09 31.53 -15.13
CA ASP A 242 -37.79 32.19 -15.10
C ASP A 242 -37.96 33.72 -14.97
N VAL A 243 -37.73 34.25 -13.77
CA VAL A 243 -37.75 35.69 -13.52
C VAL A 243 -36.33 36.24 -13.57
N SER A 244 -35.96 36.92 -14.67
CA SER A 244 -34.68 37.62 -14.79
C SER A 244 -34.81 39.07 -14.30
N SER A 245 -34.54 39.28 -13.02
CA SER A 245 -34.42 40.63 -12.45
C SER A 245 -33.53 40.63 -11.22
N LYS A 246 -32.90 41.78 -10.92
CA LYS A 246 -32.13 41.93 -9.67
C LYS A 246 -33.02 41.85 -8.44
N ILE A 247 -34.19 42.49 -8.48
CA ILE A 247 -35.23 42.37 -7.44
C ILE A 247 -36.07 41.15 -7.77
N VAL A 248 -36.25 40.25 -6.81
CA VAL A 248 -37.06 39.04 -7.02
C VAL A 248 -38.54 39.39 -7.07
N LYS A 249 -39.23 38.96 -8.12
CA LYS A 249 -40.68 39.15 -8.26
C LYS A 249 -41.41 37.83 -8.04
N PHE A 250 -42.51 37.90 -7.30
CA PHE A 250 -43.38 36.75 -7.02
C PHE A 250 -44.78 37.02 -7.58
N PRO A 251 -45.04 36.65 -8.85
CA PRO A 251 -46.30 36.98 -9.51
C PRO A 251 -47.52 36.26 -8.90
N HIS A 252 -47.30 35.15 -8.20
CA HIS A 252 -48.37 34.36 -7.60
C HIS A 252 -48.44 34.56 -6.09
N ILE A 253 -49.66 34.75 -5.59
CA ILE A 253 -49.93 35.05 -4.19
C ILE A 253 -50.80 33.91 -3.64
N PHE A 254 -50.30 33.27 -2.60
CA PHE A 254 -51.01 32.21 -1.88
C PHE A 254 -51.86 32.79 -0.73
N THR A 255 -51.37 33.83 -0.05
CA THR A 255 -52.10 34.50 1.05
C THR A 255 -51.75 35.99 1.06
N SER A 256 -52.69 36.86 1.45
CA SER A 256 -52.52 38.33 1.43
C SER A 256 -53.40 39.08 2.45
N THR A 257 -53.60 38.48 3.62
CA THR A 257 -54.42 39.08 4.68
C THR A 257 -53.85 40.42 5.13
N GLY A 258 -54.69 41.46 5.17
CA GLY A 258 -54.33 42.78 5.70
C GLY A 258 -53.38 43.59 4.81
N ILE A 259 -53.36 43.31 3.50
CA ILE A 259 -52.54 44.01 2.51
C ILE A 259 -53.45 44.59 1.43
N SER A 260 -53.36 45.89 1.20
CA SER A 260 -54.21 46.62 0.26
C SER A 260 -53.70 46.60 -1.18
N ASP A 261 -52.38 46.67 -1.40
CA ASP A 261 -51.79 46.78 -2.75
C ASP A 261 -50.93 45.56 -3.15
N ILE A 262 -51.61 44.45 -3.37
CA ILE A 262 -50.98 43.21 -3.87
C ILE A 262 -50.45 43.38 -5.31
N THR A 263 -51.07 44.26 -6.11
CA THR A 263 -50.70 44.47 -7.51
C THR A 263 -49.33 45.13 -7.63
N SER A 264 -49.04 46.13 -6.80
CA SER A 264 -47.71 46.72 -6.69
C SER A 264 -46.67 45.68 -6.28
N PHE A 265 -46.97 44.82 -5.30
CA PHE A 265 -46.04 43.75 -4.91
C PHE A 265 -45.74 42.78 -6.07
N LYS A 266 -46.75 42.33 -6.81
CA LYS A 266 -46.56 41.43 -7.97
C LYS A 266 -45.68 42.05 -9.07
N THR A 267 -45.82 43.35 -9.30
CA THR A 267 -45.12 44.06 -10.39
C THR A 267 -43.70 44.49 -10.00
N THR A 268 -43.49 44.88 -8.75
CA THR A 268 -42.21 45.41 -8.26
C THR A 268 -41.36 44.38 -7.51
N GLY A 269 -41.98 43.37 -6.89
CA GLY A 269 -41.34 42.46 -5.93
C GLY A 269 -41.15 43.05 -4.53
N LYS A 270 -41.72 44.24 -4.26
CA LYS A 270 -41.56 44.95 -3.00
C LYS A 270 -42.82 44.90 -2.15
N PHE A 271 -42.65 44.47 -0.90
CA PHE A 271 -43.68 44.54 0.12
C PHE A 271 -43.59 45.89 0.83
N VAL A 272 -44.70 46.62 0.91
CA VAL A 272 -44.77 47.91 1.60
C VAL A 272 -45.50 47.74 2.93
N CYS A 273 -44.85 48.10 4.03
CA CYS A 273 -45.41 48.03 5.36
C CYS A 273 -46.53 49.08 5.52
N GLU A 274 -47.80 48.65 5.53
CA GLU A 274 -48.95 49.57 5.71
C GLU A 274 -49.18 49.96 7.17
N PHE A 275 -48.83 49.05 8.09
CA PHE A 275 -49.01 49.21 9.53
C PHE A 275 -47.66 49.07 10.22
N PRO A 276 -47.28 50.00 11.11
CA PRO A 276 -46.09 49.84 11.94
C PRO A 276 -46.16 48.58 12.80
N GLY A 277 -45.01 47.97 13.07
CA GLY A 277 -44.88 46.82 13.94
C GLY A 277 -43.74 45.88 13.58
N LEU A 278 -43.67 44.75 14.28
CA LEU A 278 -42.63 43.75 14.07
C LEU A 278 -43.12 42.66 13.10
N TYR A 279 -42.40 42.48 12.00
CA TYR A 279 -42.70 41.50 10.96
C TYR A 279 -41.68 40.37 10.93
N PHE A 280 -42.14 39.13 10.78
CA PHE A 280 -41.30 38.01 10.39
C PHE A 280 -41.31 37.86 8.88
N ILE A 281 -40.12 37.91 8.30
CA ILE A 281 -39.89 37.69 6.88
C ILE A 281 -39.17 36.37 6.72
N SER A 282 -39.64 35.53 5.81
CA SER A 282 -38.96 34.29 5.43
C SER A 282 -38.98 34.14 3.93
N SER A 283 -37.90 33.62 3.38
CA SER A 283 -37.79 33.32 1.97
C SER A 283 -37.00 32.05 1.76
N TYR A 284 -37.37 31.35 0.69
CA TYR A 284 -36.65 30.21 0.19
C TYR A 284 -36.56 30.39 -1.32
N ILE A 285 -35.35 30.44 -1.86
CA ILE A 285 -35.11 30.65 -3.28
C ILE A 285 -34.29 29.49 -3.81
N ARG A 286 -34.73 28.94 -4.93
CA ARG A 286 -34.00 27.95 -5.71
C ARG A 286 -33.56 28.59 -7.02
N THR A 287 -32.29 28.45 -7.39
CA THR A 287 -31.72 29.08 -8.60
C THR A 287 -30.96 28.06 -9.43
N ASN A 288 -30.96 28.24 -10.75
CA ASN A 288 -30.15 27.43 -11.67
C ASN A 288 -28.67 27.85 -11.68
N ASP A 289 -28.33 28.94 -10.99
CA ASP A 289 -27.00 29.52 -11.01
C ASP A 289 -26.10 28.95 -9.91
N VAL A 290 -24.84 28.78 -10.31
CA VAL A 290 -23.75 28.24 -9.50
C VAL A 290 -23.22 29.37 -8.61
N ALA A 291 -23.48 29.30 -7.31
CA ALA A 291 -23.04 30.23 -6.26
C ALA A 291 -23.54 31.68 -6.37
N ARG A 292 -24.49 32.07 -5.50
CA ARG A 292 -25.00 33.45 -5.44
C ARG A 292 -25.29 33.87 -4.01
N ALA A 293 -25.06 35.15 -3.76
CA ALA A 293 -25.56 35.85 -2.57
C ALA A 293 -26.86 36.57 -2.93
N TYR A 294 -27.83 36.48 -2.03
CA TYR A 294 -29.04 37.28 -2.09
C TYR A 294 -29.29 37.94 -0.74
N TYR A 295 -29.97 39.07 -0.79
CA TYR A 295 -30.13 39.98 0.33
C TYR A 295 -31.61 40.26 0.57
N LEU A 296 -31.98 40.28 1.85
CA LEU A 296 -33.21 40.94 2.28
C LEU A 296 -32.89 42.41 2.50
N ILE A 297 -33.61 43.27 1.76
CA ILE A 297 -33.43 44.72 1.77
C ILE A 297 -34.60 45.38 2.47
N LYS A 298 -34.31 46.40 3.28
CA LYS A 298 -35.29 47.36 3.83
C LYS A 298 -34.89 48.77 3.43
N ASN A 299 -35.76 49.48 2.72
CA ASN A 299 -35.50 50.87 2.27
C ASN A 299 -34.12 51.07 1.62
N GLY A 300 -33.66 50.10 0.84
CA GLY A 300 -32.33 50.10 0.20
C GLY A 300 -31.17 49.58 1.08
N GLY A 301 -31.34 49.43 2.39
CA GLY A 301 -30.35 48.86 3.30
C GLY A 301 -30.43 47.34 3.42
N ILE A 302 -29.29 46.66 3.49
CA ILE A 302 -29.24 45.21 3.70
C ILE A 302 -29.59 44.88 5.16
N ILE A 303 -30.60 44.06 5.37
CA ILE A 303 -31.01 43.56 6.69
C ILE A 303 -30.46 42.17 6.96
N SER A 304 -30.45 41.32 5.94
CA SER A 304 -29.92 39.96 6.03
C SER A 304 -29.38 39.52 4.68
N SER A 305 -28.43 38.59 4.71
CA SER A 305 -27.81 38.02 3.51
C SER A 305 -27.69 36.53 3.66
N SER A 306 -27.85 35.82 2.56
CA SER A 306 -27.54 34.39 2.48
C SER A 306 -26.80 34.13 1.18
N ALA A 307 -25.80 33.28 1.25
CA ALA A 307 -24.95 32.94 0.13
C ALA A 307 -24.82 31.43 0.02
N THR A 308 -24.91 30.93 -1.21
CA THR A 308 -24.57 29.54 -1.51
C THR A 308 -23.26 29.52 -2.27
N THR A 309 -22.46 28.49 -2.03
CA THR A 309 -21.37 28.11 -2.92
C THR A 309 -21.73 26.78 -3.53
N ALA A 310 -21.71 26.67 -4.84
CA ALA A 310 -21.82 25.36 -5.47
C ALA A 310 -20.57 24.53 -5.15
N TRP A 311 -20.75 23.22 -5.02
CA TRP A 311 -19.63 22.32 -4.90
C TRP A 311 -18.87 22.31 -6.23
N PRO A 312 -17.52 22.41 -6.25
CA PRO A 312 -16.75 22.14 -7.45
C PRO A 312 -17.20 20.84 -8.15
N GLY A 313 -17.68 20.94 -9.39
CA GLY A 313 -18.19 19.81 -10.18
C GLY A 313 -19.70 19.56 -10.10
N SER A 314 -20.46 20.29 -9.26
CA SER A 314 -21.92 20.21 -9.27
C SER A 314 -22.52 21.11 -10.36
N THR A 315 -23.05 20.51 -11.42
CA THR A 315 -24.05 21.15 -12.27
C THR A 315 -25.40 20.99 -11.56
N GLY A 316 -25.76 21.96 -10.71
CA GLY A 316 -26.88 21.76 -9.81
C GLY A 316 -27.55 23.04 -9.38
N LEU A 317 -28.89 22.95 -9.32
CA LEU A 317 -29.78 23.89 -8.66
C LEU A 317 -29.25 24.20 -7.25
N THR A 318 -29.08 25.47 -6.93
CA THR A 318 -28.72 25.91 -5.58
C THR A 318 -29.97 26.39 -4.84
N THR A 319 -30.06 26.07 -3.56
CA THR A 319 -31.15 26.52 -2.69
C THR A 319 -30.60 27.37 -1.58
N THR A 320 -31.35 28.41 -1.23
CA THR A 320 -30.92 29.40 -0.26
C THR A 320 -32.12 29.96 0.49
N SER A 321 -31.94 30.27 1.76
CA SER A 321 -33.02 30.77 2.61
C SER A 321 -32.55 31.93 3.48
N ILE A 322 -33.49 32.82 3.80
CA ILE A 322 -33.32 33.97 4.68
C ILE A 322 -34.58 34.05 5.51
N SER A 323 -34.39 34.16 6.82
CA SER A 323 -35.45 34.51 7.76
C SER A 323 -34.97 35.64 8.66
N ALA A 324 -35.81 36.63 8.92
CA ALA A 324 -35.49 37.76 9.79
C ALA A 324 -36.74 38.33 10.46
N ALA A 325 -36.60 38.81 11.69
CA ALA A 325 -37.58 39.68 12.31
C ALA A 325 -37.19 41.14 12.04
N VAL A 326 -38.10 41.92 11.47
CA VAL A 326 -37.85 43.28 10.99
C VAL A 326 -38.88 44.21 11.60
N ASP A 327 -38.43 45.18 12.40
CA ASP A 327 -39.27 46.29 12.84
C ASP A 327 -39.55 47.19 11.64
N CYS A 328 -40.81 47.44 11.35
CA CYS A 328 -41.28 48.12 10.15
C CYS A 328 -42.12 49.33 10.53
N GLN A 329 -41.84 50.47 9.90
CA GLN A 329 -42.64 51.67 9.96
C GLN A 329 -43.55 51.74 8.73
N LYS A 330 -44.55 52.61 8.79
CA LYS A 330 -45.45 52.82 7.65
C LYS A 330 -44.65 53.29 6.44
N ASN A 331 -44.91 52.69 5.28
CA ASN A 331 -44.23 52.88 3.99
C ASN A 331 -42.82 52.31 3.88
N ASP A 332 -42.32 51.57 4.88
CA ASP A 332 -41.07 50.83 4.71
C ASP A 332 -41.22 49.76 3.62
N GLU A 333 -40.25 49.69 2.70
CA GLU A 333 -40.20 48.72 1.61
C GLU A 333 -39.28 47.55 1.96
N LEU A 334 -39.79 46.32 1.84
CA LEU A 334 -39.05 45.07 2.01
C LEU A 334 -39.02 44.27 0.71
N TYR A 335 -37.84 43.82 0.29
CA TYR A 335 -37.69 43.02 -0.94
C TYR A 335 -36.41 42.18 -0.94
N LEU A 336 -36.36 41.20 -1.84
CA LEU A 336 -35.18 40.38 -2.08
C LEU A 336 -34.39 40.89 -3.27
N LEU A 337 -33.06 40.93 -3.14
CA LEU A 337 -32.14 41.43 -4.16
C LEU A 337 -30.99 40.44 -4.40
N PHE A 338 -30.69 40.14 -5.66
CA PHE A 338 -29.46 39.48 -6.09
C PHE A 338 -28.44 40.50 -6.60
N THR A 339 -27.14 40.24 -6.41
CA THR A 339 -26.06 41.09 -6.94
C THR A 339 -26.07 41.17 -8.48
N THR A 340 -26.50 40.09 -9.13
CA THR A 340 -26.63 39.95 -10.57
C THR A 340 -28.06 39.54 -10.92
N SER A 341 -28.49 39.78 -12.15
CA SER A 341 -29.70 39.12 -12.65
C SER A 341 -29.49 37.61 -12.61
N ILE A 342 -30.48 36.87 -12.14
CA ILE A 342 -30.44 35.41 -12.04
C ILE A 342 -31.71 34.81 -12.63
N THR A 343 -31.65 33.53 -12.95
CA THR A 343 -32.84 32.74 -13.28
C THR A 343 -33.24 31.89 -12.07
N ILE A 344 -34.39 32.21 -11.50
CA ILE A 344 -34.96 31.50 -10.35
C ILE A 344 -35.68 30.25 -10.85
N ASP A 345 -35.31 29.09 -10.31
CA ASP A 345 -36.11 27.88 -10.47
C ASP A 345 -37.37 28.02 -9.61
N SER A 346 -38.45 28.14 -10.34
CA SER A 346 -39.70 28.69 -9.87
C SER A 346 -40.52 27.69 -9.05
N SER A 347 -40.37 26.40 -9.29
CA SER A 347 -41.28 25.38 -8.73
C SER A 347 -41.22 25.26 -7.19
N TRP A 348 -40.29 25.96 -6.53
CA TRP A 348 -40.04 25.88 -5.10
C TRP A 348 -39.69 27.22 -4.43
N SER A 349 -39.74 28.36 -5.14
CA SER A 349 -39.27 29.65 -4.60
C SER A 349 -40.41 30.47 -3.98
N CYS A 350 -40.24 30.92 -2.73
CA CYS A 350 -41.28 31.64 -1.98
C CYS A 350 -40.75 32.81 -1.14
N PHE A 351 -41.66 33.74 -0.83
CA PHE A 351 -41.48 34.88 0.06
C PHE A 351 -42.70 35.04 0.97
N THR A 352 -42.46 35.07 2.27
CA THR A 352 -43.48 35.06 3.31
C THR A 352 -43.26 36.22 4.26
N VAL A 353 -44.35 36.87 4.64
CA VAL A 353 -44.40 38.00 5.58
C VAL A 353 -45.50 37.74 6.61
N LEU A 354 -45.21 37.97 7.89
CA LEU A 354 -46.20 37.85 8.96
C LEU A 354 -45.96 38.95 10.01
N LYS A 355 -46.96 39.78 10.30
CA LYS A 355 -46.89 40.70 11.45
C LYS A 355 -47.07 39.91 12.75
N ILE A 356 -46.10 40.03 13.66
CA ILE A 356 -46.10 39.34 14.96
C ILE A 356 -46.55 40.26 16.09
N LYS A 357 -46.21 41.56 16.03
CA LYS A 357 -46.59 42.57 17.03
C LYS A 357 -46.94 43.89 16.36
#